data_AF-A0A961TU72-F1
#
_entry.id   AF-A0A961TU72-F1
#
_cell.length_a   1.000
_cell.length_b   1.000
_cell.length_c   1.000
_cell.angle_alpha   90.00
_cell.angle_beta   90.00
_cell.angle_gamma   90.00
#
_symmetry.space_group_name_H-M   'P 1'
#
loop_
_entity.id
_entity.type
_entity.pdbx_description
1 polymer ?
#
loop_
_entity_poly.entity_id
_entity_poly.type
_entity_poly.pdbx_seq_one_letter_code
_entity_poly.pdbx_strand_id
1 'polypeptide(L)'
;MSAPITASHIDWRGVAISIDYRIRRFHGDFDHLEIRVLGDGIIPITETGYRSHFLPHGIVEEFGGPDEYVTAWLDHEAESAEWKKREAAARQLSLF
;
A
#
# COMPACT_ATOMS: atom_id res chain seq x y z
N MET A 1 -23.89 -7.85 -7.27
CA MET A 1 -23.02 -8.62 -6.36
C MET A 1 -21.70 -7.88 -6.34
N SER A 2 -21.34 -7.21 -5.24
CA SER A 2 -20.04 -6.56 -5.12
C SER A 2 -18.93 -7.62 -5.24
N ALA A 3 -17.88 -7.33 -6.01
CA ALA A 3 -16.76 -8.25 -6.22
C ALA A 3 -16.18 -8.77 -4.88
N PRO A 4 -15.62 -9.99 -4.84
CA PRO A 4 -14.94 -10.48 -3.65
C PRO A 4 -13.87 -9.46 -3.23
N ILE A 5 -13.95 -9.03 -1.97
CA ILE A 5 -12.96 -8.16 -1.34
C ILE A 5 -12.04 -9.07 -0.55
N THR A 6 -10.77 -9.12 -0.94
CA THR A 6 -9.74 -9.64 -0.04
C THR A 6 -9.28 -8.45 0.79
N ALA A 7 -9.76 -8.40 2.03
CA ALA A 7 -9.35 -7.41 3.01
C ALA A 7 -8.29 -8.03 3.93
N SER A 8 -7.11 -7.43 3.98
CA SER A 8 -5.98 -7.90 4.76
C SER A 8 -5.31 -6.75 5.50
N HIS A 9 -4.46 -7.11 6.46
CA HIS A 9 -3.72 -6.17 7.28
C HIS A 9 -2.26 -6.62 7.35
N ILE A 10 -1.35 -5.68 7.14
CA ILE A 10 0.09 -5.91 7.27
C ILE A 10 0.69 -4.90 8.25
N ASP A 11 1.79 -5.30 8.89
CA ASP A 11 2.69 -4.37 9.58
C ASP A 11 3.91 -4.16 8.68
N TRP A 12 4.10 -2.94 8.20
CA TRP A 12 5.28 -2.56 7.43
C TRP A 12 6.14 -1.63 8.28
N ARG A 13 7.25 -2.15 8.80
CA ARG A 13 8.23 -1.42 9.63
C ARG A 13 7.59 -0.69 10.83
N GLY A 14 6.60 -1.31 11.47
CA GLY A 14 5.86 -0.75 12.60
C GLY A 14 4.71 0.18 12.20
N VAL A 15 4.39 0.30 10.90
CA VAL A 15 3.21 1.01 10.40
C VAL A 15 2.14 -0.01 10.01
N ALA A 16 1.01 0.03 10.71
CA ALA A 16 -0.14 -0.81 10.41
C ALA A 16 -0.84 -0.31 9.13
N ILE A 17 -1.10 -1.22 8.19
CA ILE A 17 -1.71 -0.90 6.90
C ILE A 17 -2.84 -1.88 6.63
N SER A 18 -4.00 -1.36 6.23
CA SER A 18 -5.10 -2.13 5.66
C SER A 18 -5.04 -2.11 4.14
N ILE A 19 -5.32 -3.26 3.53
CA ILE A 19 -5.33 -3.46 2.10
C ILE A 19 -6.68 -4.05 1.71
N ASP A 20 -7.42 -3.35 0.85
CA ASP A 20 -8.63 -3.87 0.23
C ASP A 20 -8.36 -4.14 -1.26
N TYR A 21 -8.35 -5.41 -1.63
CA TYR A 21 -8.15 -5.84 -3.00
C TYR A 21 -9.46 -6.29 -3.65
N ARG A 22 -9.72 -5.77 -4.86
CA ARG A 22 -10.92 -6.08 -5.65
C ARG A 22 -10.53 -6.48 -7.07
N ILE A 23 -10.84 -7.73 -7.40
CA ILE A 23 -10.61 -8.29 -8.73
C ILE A 23 -11.66 -7.76 -9.72
N ARG A 24 -11.23 -7.41 -10.94
CA ARG A 24 -12.07 -7.01 -12.08
C ARG A 24 -13.15 -6.01 -11.68
N ARG A 25 -12.74 -4.93 -11.02
CA ARG A 25 -13.68 -3.91 -10.54
C ARG A 25 -14.45 -3.34 -11.74
N PHE A 26 -15.76 -3.17 -11.59
CA PHE A 26 -16.67 -2.71 -12.65
C PHE A 26 -16.71 -3.61 -13.91
N HIS A 27 -16.40 -4.91 -13.77
CA HIS A 27 -16.31 -5.84 -14.91
C HIS A 27 -15.23 -5.43 -15.95
N GLY A 28 -14.23 -4.65 -15.53
CA GLY A 28 -13.10 -4.27 -16.38
C GLY A 28 -11.94 -5.28 -16.35
N ASP A 29 -10.92 -4.99 -17.16
CA ASP A 29 -9.66 -5.75 -17.25
C ASP A 29 -8.60 -5.28 -16.25
N PHE A 30 -9.05 -4.64 -15.17
CA PHE A 30 -8.19 -4.09 -14.13
C PHE A 30 -8.67 -4.50 -12.74
N ASP A 31 -7.69 -4.69 -11.88
CA ASP A 31 -7.91 -4.87 -10.45
C ASP A 31 -7.75 -3.54 -9.73
N HIS A 32 -8.33 -3.46 -8.54
CA HIS A 32 -8.30 -2.26 -7.72
C HIS A 32 -7.80 -2.59 -6.33
N LEU A 33 -6.79 -1.84 -5.89
CA LEU A 33 -6.14 -1.96 -4.61
C LEU A 33 -6.32 -0.65 -3.83
N GLU A 34 -6.97 -0.72 -2.68
CA GLU A 34 -7.04 0.40 -1.74
C GLU A 34 -6.09 0.11 -0.59
N ILE A 35 -5.16 1.03 -0.34
CA ILE A 35 -4.16 0.92 0.71
C ILE A 35 -4.39 2.06 1.68
N ARG A 36 -4.52 1.74 2.97
CA ARG A 36 -4.76 2.73 4.01
C ARG A 36 -3.91 2.46 5.24
N VAL A 37 -3.15 3.47 5.65
CA VAL A 37 -2.43 3.48 6.93
C VAL A 37 -3.44 3.59 8.07
N LEU A 38 -3.25 2.76 9.09
CA LEU A 38 -4.03 2.76 10.31
C LEU A 38 -3.22 3.48 11.41
N GLY A 39 -3.56 4.75 11.66
CA GLY A 39 -2.86 5.60 12.63
C GLY A 39 -1.99 6.67 11.97
N ASP A 40 -1.00 7.16 12.71
CA ASP A 40 -0.17 8.33 12.31
C ASP A 40 1.12 7.97 11.55
N GLY A 41 1.22 6.73 11.09
CA GLY A 41 2.37 6.27 10.32
C GLY A 41 2.46 6.92 8.93
N ILE A 42 3.65 6.91 8.35
CA ILE A 42 3.88 7.35 6.97
C ILE A 42 4.39 6.19 6.13
N ILE A 43 4.02 6.17 4.86
CA ILE A 43 4.47 5.19 3.88
C ILE A 43 4.91 5.88 2.58
N PRO A 44 5.83 5.29 1.80
CA PRO A 44 6.43 5.95 0.64
C PRO A 44 5.45 6.18 -0.51
N ILE A 45 4.40 5.37 -0.59
CA ILE A 45 3.45 5.41 -1.70
C ILE A 45 2.36 6.45 -1.54
N THR A 46 2.23 7.14 -0.40
CA THR A 46 1.21 8.20 -0.22
C THR A 46 1.64 9.28 0.76
N GLU A 47 1.14 10.49 0.56
CA GLU A 47 1.34 11.61 1.48
C GLU A 47 0.28 11.66 2.58
N THR A 48 -0.93 11.18 2.29
CA THR A 48 -2.11 11.29 3.17
C THR A 48 -2.39 10.03 3.98
N GLY A 49 -1.65 8.95 3.75
CA GLY A 49 -1.93 7.64 4.34
C GLY A 49 -2.99 6.84 3.58
N TYR A 50 -3.54 7.35 2.48
CA TYR A 50 -4.45 6.60 1.61
C TYR A 50 -3.95 6.58 0.16
N ARG A 51 -4.06 5.42 -0.50
CA ARG A 51 -3.80 5.26 -1.93
C ARG A 51 -4.84 4.35 -2.58
N SER A 52 -5.43 4.83 -3.67
CA SER A 52 -6.23 4.02 -4.60
C SER A 52 -5.38 3.72 -5.82
N HIS A 53 -5.10 2.45 -6.09
CA HIS A 53 -4.26 2.02 -7.19
C HIS A 53 -5.01 1.05 -8.11
N PHE A 54 -4.98 1.31 -9.41
CA PHE A 54 -5.55 0.46 -10.44
C PHE A 54 -4.41 -0.16 -11.24
N LEU A 55 -4.50 -1.46 -11.50
CA LEU A 55 -3.50 -2.21 -12.24
C LEU A 55 -4.15 -3.25 -13.14
N PRO A 56 -3.47 -3.71 -14.21
CA PRO A 56 -3.99 -4.78 -15.06
C PRO A 56 -4.30 -6.04 -14.27
N HIS A 57 -5.36 -6.74 -14.67
CA HIS A 57 -5.77 -7.96 -13.99
C HIS A 57 -4.68 -9.05 -14.05
N GLY A 58 -4.48 -9.77 -12.96
CA GLY A 58 -3.54 -10.91 -12.88
C GLY A 58 -2.19 -10.57 -12.23
N ILE A 59 -1.80 -9.30 -12.23
CA ILE A 59 -0.49 -8.87 -11.70
C ILE A 59 -0.37 -9.13 -10.19
N VAL A 60 -1.42 -8.84 -9.42
CA VAL A 60 -1.39 -9.06 -7.97
C VAL A 60 -1.25 -10.55 -7.65
N GLU A 61 -1.96 -11.42 -8.36
CA GLU A 61 -1.85 -12.87 -8.15
C GLU A 61 -0.47 -13.41 -8.56
N GLU A 62 0.13 -12.89 -9.63
CA GLU A 62 1.50 -13.26 -10.06
C GLU A 62 2.57 -12.91 -9.03
N PHE A 63 2.36 -11.83 -8.26
CA PHE A 63 3.26 -11.41 -7.17
C PHE A 63 3.07 -12.19 -5.86
N GLY A 64 2.14 -13.15 -5.82
CA GLY A 64 1.88 -13.99 -4.65
C GLY A 64 0.69 -13.53 -3.80
N GLY A 65 0.05 -12.41 -4.17
CA GLY A 65 -1.10 -11.87 -3.45
C GLY A 65 -1.00 -10.36 -3.20
N PRO A 66 -2.09 -9.75 -2.69
CA PRO A 66 -2.13 -8.32 -2.40
C PRO A 66 -1.12 -7.90 -1.33
N ASP A 67 -0.86 -8.75 -0.33
CA ASP A 67 0.02 -8.44 0.80
C ASP A 67 1.48 -8.40 0.36
N GLU A 68 1.91 -9.40 -0.42
CA GLU A 68 3.24 -9.51 -1.01
C GLU A 68 3.48 -8.39 -2.02
N TYR A 69 2.50 -8.11 -2.89
CA TYR A 69 2.60 -7.01 -3.86
C TYR A 69 2.77 -5.66 -3.16
N VAL A 70 1.95 -5.36 -2.15
CA VAL A 70 2.03 -4.08 -1.41
C VAL A 70 3.35 -3.98 -0.66
N THR A 71 3.77 -5.04 0.04
CA THR A 71 5.05 -5.06 0.76
C THR A 71 6.23 -4.79 -0.18
N ALA A 72 6.28 -5.50 -1.31
CA ALA A 72 7.35 -5.32 -2.30
C ALA A 72 7.38 -3.90 -2.89
N TRP A 73 6.20 -3.33 -3.15
CA TRP A 73 6.10 -1.96 -3.63
C TRP A 73 6.58 -0.94 -2.60
N LEU A 74 6.17 -1.11 -1.34
CA LEU A 74 6.62 -0.25 -0.23
C LEU A 74 8.13 -0.32 -0.05
N ASP A 75 8.72 -1.52 -0.07
CA ASP A 75 10.16 -1.69 0.06
C ASP A 75 10.92 -1.08 -1.11
N HIS A 76 10.45 -1.26 -2.34
CA HIS A 76 11.04 -0.65 -3.52
C HIS A 76 11.07 0.89 -3.43
N GLU A 77 9.94 1.51 -3.11
CA GLU A 77 9.84 2.97 -3.01
C GLU A 77 10.61 3.52 -1.80
N ALA A 78 10.78 2.70 -0.76
CA ALA A 78 11.58 3.04 0.42
C ALA A 78 13.09 3.10 0.13
N GLU A 79 13.56 2.57 -1.00
CA GLU A 79 14.96 2.70 -1.41
C GLU A 79 15.30 4.10 -1.94
N SER A 80 14.29 4.86 -2.36
CA SER A 80 14.47 6.18 -2.94
C SER A 80 15.11 7.17 -1.95
N ALA A 81 16.01 8.01 -2.46
CA ALA A 81 16.69 9.02 -1.64
C ALA A 81 15.71 10.03 -1.04
N GLU A 82 14.64 10.36 -1.77
CA GLU A 82 13.59 11.27 -1.31
C GLU A 82 12.79 10.67 -0.15
N TRP A 83 12.43 9.38 -0.22
CA TRP A 83 11.79 8.70 0.90
C TRP A 83 12.68 8.70 2.14
N LYS A 84 13.96 8.32 1.99
CA LYS A 84 14.90 8.26 3.13
C LYS A 84 15.02 9.62 3.84
N LYS A 85 15.01 10.72 3.08
CA LYS A 85 14.99 12.09 3.65
C LYS A 85 13.68 12.37 4.40
N ARG A 86 12.53 12.04 3.79
CA ARG A 86 11.20 12.22 4.42
C ARG A 86 11.07 11.41 5.70
N GLU A 87 11.51 10.15 5.69
CA GLU A 87 11.51 9.26 6.84
C GLU A 87 12.41 9.79 7.97
N ALA A 88 13.62 10.27 7.65
CA ALA A 88 14.51 10.89 8.63
C ALA A 88 13.90 12.16 9.24
N ALA A 89 13.31 13.03 8.42
CA ALA A 89 12.65 14.25 8.87
C ALA A 89 11.44 13.95 9.79
N ALA A 90 10.62 12.96 9.45
CA ALA A 90 9.48 12.55 10.27
C ALA A 90 9.93 12.03 11.64
N ARG A 91 11.03 11.26 11.71
CA ARG A 91 11.61 10.80 12.98
C ARG A 91 12.11 11.98 13.83
N GLN A 92 12.73 12.99 13.21
CA GLN A 92 13.28 14.14 13.92
C GLN A 92 12.19 15.06 14.50
N LEU A 93 11.03 15.17 13.86
CA LEU A 93 9.89 15.96 14.35
C LEU A 93 9.19 15.31 15.56
N SER A 94 9.49 14.04 15.88
CA SER A 94 8.93 13.34 17.07
C SER A 94 9.73 13.54 18.36
N LEU A 95 10.80 14.36 18.35
CA LEU A 95 11.76 14.51 19.46
C LEU A 95 11.37 15.54 20.55
N PHE A 96 10.11 16.01 20.61
CA PHE A 96 9.68 17.04 21.56
C PHE A 96 8.36 16.72 22.25
#